data_AF-H3R8Z2-F1
#
_entry.id   AF-H3R8Z2-F1
#
_cell.length_a   1.000
_cell.length_b   1.000
_cell.length_c   1.000
_cell.angle_alpha   90.00
_cell.angle_beta   90.00
_cell.angle_gamma   90.00
#
_symmetry.space_group_name_H-M   'P 1'
#
loop_
_entity.id
_entity.type
_entity.pdbx_description
1 polymer ?
#
loop_
_entity_poly.entity_id
_entity_poly.type
_entity_poly.pdbx_seq_one_letter_code
_entity_poly.pdbx_strand_id
1 'polypeptide(L)'
;MFINEAMIRLSKHDEYLCALLEWHYIENLPLRAMATKLGISHNQVSVRIQAAESFIQGSLCTLDIRLEMDRECRKENILPPKLKRVV
;
A
#
# COMPACT_ATOMS: atom_id res chain seq x y z
N MET A 1 -12.39 2.48 14.11
CA MET A 1 -12.15 1.23 14.87
C MET A 1 -11.79 0.06 13.96
N PHE A 2 -12.43 -0.11 12.80
CA PHE A 2 -12.19 -1.23 11.88
C PHE A 2 -10.77 -1.35 11.31
N ILE A 3 -10.10 -0.23 11.01
CA ILE A 3 -8.71 -0.24 10.52
C ILE A 3 -7.77 -0.77 11.62
N ASN A 4 -7.95 -0.35 12.88
CA ASN A 4 -7.15 -0.88 14.00
C ASN A 4 -7.34 -2.39 14.16
N GLU A 5 -8.56 -2.89 14.03
CA GLU A 5 -8.80 -4.34 14.09
C GLU A 5 -8.13 -5.08 12.92
N ALA A 6 -8.19 -4.52 11.70
CA ALA A 6 -7.52 -5.09 10.53
C ALA A 6 -5.99 -5.08 10.71
N MET A 7 -5.42 -4.01 11.28
CA MET A 7 -3.99 -3.92 11.62
C MET A 7 -3.59 -4.93 12.70
N ILE A 8 -4.41 -5.14 13.73
CA ILE A 8 -4.16 -6.18 14.76
C ILE A 8 -4.22 -7.60 14.15
N ARG A 9 -5.10 -7.83 13.18
CA ARG A 9 -5.14 -9.12 12.45
C ARG A 9 -3.92 -9.28 11.55
N LEU A 10 -3.49 -8.21 10.88
CA LEU A 10 -2.29 -8.21 10.06
C LEU A 10 -1.04 -8.46 10.91
N SER A 11 -0.89 -7.83 12.07
CA SER A 11 0.27 -8.04 12.94
C SER A 11 0.39 -9.48 13.45
N LYS A 12 -0.74 -10.16 13.67
CA LYS A 12 -0.76 -11.59 14.02
C LYS A 12 -0.44 -12.50 12.84
N HIS A 13 -0.73 -12.07 11.61
CA HIS A 13 -0.48 -12.84 10.40
C HIS A 13 0.95 -12.66 9.91
N ASP A 14 1.39 -11.40 9.80
CA ASP A 14 2.71 -11.01 9.34
C ASP A 14 3.10 -9.65 9.95
N GLU A 15 3.86 -9.71 11.03
CA GLU A 15 4.38 -8.53 11.74
C GLU A 15 5.23 -7.63 10.83
N TYR A 16 5.92 -8.22 9.86
CA TYR A 16 6.78 -7.48 8.94
C TYR A 16 5.96 -6.59 7.98
N LEU A 17 4.84 -7.11 7.46
CA LEU A 17 3.91 -6.31 6.65
C LEU A 17 3.24 -5.20 7.46
N CYS A 18 2.93 -5.46 8.73
CA CYS A 18 2.39 -4.46 9.64
C CYS A 18 3.38 -3.31 9.83
N ALA A 19 4.64 -3.61 10.13
CA ALA A 19 5.70 -2.60 10.29
C ALA A 19 5.93 -1.77 9.02
N LEU A 20 5.83 -2.38 7.83
CA LEU A 20 5.92 -1.66 6.56
C LEU A 20 4.80 -0.62 6.39
N LEU A 21 3.57 -0.94 6.80
CA LEU A 21 2.46 0.00 6.76
C LEU A 21 2.64 1.14 7.78
N GLU A 22 3.14 0.82 8.98
CA GLU A 22 3.44 1.85 9.99
C GLU A 22 4.51 2.82 9.48
N TRP A 23 5.60 2.33 8.91
CA TRP A 23 6.61 3.19 8.30
C TRP A 23 6.04 4.03 7.16
N HIS A 24 5.18 3.45 6.32
CA HIS A 24 4.65 4.17 5.17
C HIS A 24 3.61 5.24 5.54
N TYR A 25 2.64 4.91 6.40
CA TYR A 25 1.48 5.76 6.69
C TYR A 25 1.60 6.56 7.99
N ILE A 26 2.34 6.07 9.00
CA ILE A 26 2.51 6.76 10.28
C ILE A 26 3.79 7.60 10.25
N GLU A 27 4.91 7.00 9.87
CA GLU A 27 6.21 7.71 9.81
C GLU A 27 6.40 8.51 8.52
N ASN A 28 5.48 8.40 7.55
CA ASN A 28 5.58 9.01 6.23
C ASN A 28 6.91 8.69 5.51
N LEU A 29 7.44 7.48 5.73
CA LEU A 29 8.72 7.08 5.19
C LEU A 29 8.55 6.78 3.69
N PRO A 30 9.35 7.41 2.81
CA PRO A 30 9.22 7.18 1.38
C PRO A 30 9.72 5.78 1.01
N LEU A 31 9.08 5.17 0.00
CA LEU A 31 9.43 3.84 -0.54
C LEU A 31 10.92 3.68 -0.80
N ARG A 32 11.59 4.74 -1.28
CA ARG A 32 13.03 4.73 -1.56
C ARG A 32 13.87 4.66 -0.29
N ALA A 33 13.48 5.34 0.79
CA ALA A 33 14.17 5.25 2.07
C ALA A 33 13.94 3.86 2.71
N MET A 34 12.73 3.32 2.60
CA MET A 34 12.44 1.94 3.02
C MET A 34 13.29 0.92 2.26
N ALA A 35 13.42 1.07 0.94
CA ALA A 35 14.27 0.22 0.11
C ALA A 35 15.73 0.22 0.57
N THR A 36 16.29 1.41 0.84
CA THR A 36 17.65 1.54 1.37
C THR A 36 17.79 0.94 2.77
N LYS A 37 16.83 1.17 3.67
CA LYS A 37 16.83 0.67 5.05
C LYS A 37 16.78 -0.87 5.10
N LEU A 38 15.99 -1.48 4.21
CA LEU A 38 15.79 -2.92 4.14
C LEU A 38 16.80 -3.64 3.23
N GLY A 39 17.61 -2.90 2.46
CA GLY A 39 18.54 -3.48 1.49
C GLY A 39 17.87 -4.18 0.31
N ILE A 40 16.61 -3.84 0.00
CA ILE A 40 15.82 -4.46 -1.08
C ILE A 40 15.46 -3.44 -2.16
N SER A 41 15.02 -3.93 -3.32
CA SER A 41 14.63 -3.03 -4.42
C SER A 41 13.33 -2.29 -4.10
N HIS A 42 13.20 -1.06 -4.63
CA HIS A 42 11.97 -0.27 -4.51
C HIS A 42 10.72 -1.04 -4.95
N ASN A 43 10.84 -1.85 -6.01
CA ASN A 43 9.72 -2.65 -6.51
C ASN A 43 9.30 -3.72 -5.49
N GLN A 44 10.25 -4.35 -4.81
CA GLN A 44 9.92 -5.32 -3.76
C GLN A 44 9.22 -4.67 -2.57
N VAL A 45 9.66 -3.47 -2.14
CA VAL A 45 8.95 -2.70 -1.10
C VAL A 45 7.52 -2.40 -1.55
N SER A 46 7.35 -1.91 -2.77
CA SER A 46 6.03 -1.56 -3.32
C SER A 46 5.08 -2.76 -3.37
N VAL A 47 5.57 -3.93 -3.81
CA VAL A 47 4.75 -5.17 -3.85
C VAL A 47 4.35 -5.60 -2.44
N ARG A 48 5.25 -5.48 -1.45
CA ARG A 48 4.96 -5.84 -0.07
C ARG A 48 3.92 -4.91 0.57
N ILE A 49 4.04 -3.61 0.35
CA ILE A 49 3.02 -2.65 0.81
C ILE A 49 1.67 -2.93 0.16
N GLN A 50 1.64 -3.17 -1.16
CA GLN A 50 0.40 -3.52 -1.85
C GLN A 50 -0.23 -4.82 -1.31
N ALA A 51 0.58 -5.82 -0.95
CA ALA A 51 0.10 -7.04 -0.33
C ALA A 51 -0.53 -6.77 1.05
N ALA A 52 0.11 -5.92 1.86
CA ALA A 52 -0.41 -5.50 3.16
C ALA A 52 -1.73 -4.72 3.03
N GLU A 53 -1.82 -3.79 2.08
CA GLU A 53 -3.04 -3.06 1.75
C GLU A 53 -4.16 -3.99 1.27
N SER A 54 -3.82 -4.97 0.44
CA SER A 54 -4.76 -5.98 -0.06
C SER A 54 -5.31 -6.85 1.07
N PHE A 55 -4.50 -7.14 2.09
CA PHE A 55 -4.94 -7.86 3.28
C PHE A 55 -5.94 -7.05 4.10
N ILE A 56 -5.67 -5.76 4.31
CA ILE A 56 -6.59 -4.86 5.02
C ILE A 56 -7.90 -4.71 4.24
N GLN A 57 -7.80 -4.53 2.91
CA GLN A 57 -8.98 -4.51 2.04
C GLN A 57 -9.80 -5.80 2.17
N GLY A 58 -9.16 -6.97 2.16
CA GLY A 58 -9.84 -8.25 2.38
C GLY A 58 -10.53 -8.33 3.75
N SER A 59 -9.85 -7.85 4.79
CA SER A 59 -10.40 -7.77 6.14
C SER A 59 -11.63 -6.86 6.22
N LEU A 60 -11.65 -5.75 5.48
CA LEU A 60 -12.79 -4.84 5.43
C LEU A 60 -13.92 -5.36 4.53
N CYS A 61 -13.61 -6.05 3.44
CA CYS A 61 -14.61 -6.69 2.56
C CYS A 61 -15.47 -7.70 3.33
N THR A 62 -14.90 -8.43 4.30
CA THR A 62 -15.69 -9.34 5.15
C THR A 62 -16.73 -8.63 6.03
N LEU A 63 -16.56 -7.33 6.25
CA LEU A 63 -17.46 -6.45 7.00
C LEU A 63 -18.33 -5.58 6.08
N ASP A 64 -18.29 -5.80 4.76
CA ASP A 64 -18.93 -4.98 3.73
C ASP A 64 -18.49 -3.50 3.75
N ILE A 65 -17.25 -3.26 4.21
CA ILE A 65 -16.64 -1.92 4.25
C ILE A 65 -15.64 -1.79 3.11
N ARG A 66 -15.72 -0.70 2.35
CA ARG A 66 -14.73 -0.37 1.31
C ARG A 66 -13.57 0.43 1.91
N LEU A 67 -12.32 0.02 1.70
CA LEU A 67 -11.18 0.88 2.00
C LEU A 67 -11.11 1.98 0.94
N GLU A 68 -11.39 3.21 1.36
CA GLU A 68 -11.17 4.39 0.56
C GLU A 68 -9.77 4.93 0.88
N MET A 69 -8.88 4.88 -0.10
CA MET A 69 -7.57 5.51 0.00
C MET A 69 -7.69 6.96 -0.43
N ASP A 70 -7.15 7.88 0.37
CA ASP A 70 -7.15 9.29 0.04
C ASP A 70 -6.50 9.56 -1.32
N ARG A 71 -7.03 10.54 -2.03
CA ARG A 71 -6.57 10.91 -3.38
C ARG A 71 -5.08 11.26 -3.40
N GLU A 72 -4.56 11.82 -2.33
CA GLU A 72 -3.15 12.20 -2.19
C GLU A 72 -2.21 10.98 -2.14
N CYS A 73 -2.71 9.82 -1.73
CA CYS A 73 -1.96 8.55 -1.73
C CYS A 73 -1.99 7.86 -3.09
N ARG A 74 -2.94 8.19 -3.98
CA ARG A 74 -2.97 7.66 -5.35
C ARG A 74 -2.08 8.49 -6.27
N LYS A 75 -1.00 7.90 -6.77
CA LYS A 75 -0.38 8.39 -8.01
C LYS A 75 -1.39 8.21 -9.13
N GLU A 76 -2.02 9.31 -9.56
CA GLU A 76 -2.77 9.31 -10.81
C GLU A 76 -1.79 8.98 -11.96
N ASN A 77 -2.01 7.85 -12.63
CA ASN A 77 -1.35 7.56 -13.90
C ASN A 77 -1.98 8.50 -14.94
N ILE A 78 -1.42 9.70 -15.08
CA ILE A 78 -1.73 10.60 -16.19
C ILE A 78 -1.10 9.95 -17.44
N LEU A 79 -1.81 9.00 -18.04
CA LEU A 79 -1.41 8.44 -19.32
C LEU A 79 -1.63 9.53 -20.38
N PRO A 80 -0.58 9.98 -21.10
CA PRO A 80 -0.79 10.89 -22.21
C PRO A 80 -1.71 10.22 -23.25
N PRO A 81 -2.67 10.94 -23.84
CA PRO A 81 -3.56 10.38 -24.84
C PRO A 81 -2.73 9.78 -25.98
N LYS A 82 -3.07 8.54 -26.37
CA LYS A 82 -2.38 7.82 -27.45
C LYS A 82 -2.40 8.68 -28.72
N LEU A 83 -1.26 9.24 -29.10
CA LEU A 83 -1.07 9.90 -30.40
C LEU A 83 -1.33 8.85 -31.48
N LYS A 84 -2.50 8.92 -32.14
CA LYS A 84 -2.79 8.12 -33.32
C LYS A 84 -1.81 8.56 -34.40
N ARG A 85 -0.89 7.69 -34.79
CA ARG A 85 -0.02 7.90 -35.93
C ARG A 85 -0.92 7.83 -37.17
N VAL A 86 -1.18 8.98 -37.79
CA VAL A 86 -1.85 9.07 -39.10
C VAL A 86 -0.83 8.54 -40.11
N VAL A 87 -1.15 7.41 -40.74
CA VAL A 87 -0.40 6.83 -41.88
C VAL A 87 -1.14 7.22 -43.14
#